data_AF-A0AAW7CWX5-F1
#
_entry.id   AF-A0AAW7CWX5-F1
#
_cell.length_a   1.000
_cell.length_b   1.000
_cell.length_c   1.000
_cell.angle_alpha   90.00
_cell.angle_beta   90.00
_cell.angle_gamma   90.00
#
_symmetry.space_group_name_H-M   'P 1'
#
loop_
_entity.id
_entity.type
_entity.pdbx_description
1 polymer ?
#
loop_
_entity_poly.entity_id
_entity_poly.type
_entity_poly.pdbx_seq_one_letter_code
_entity_poly.pdbx_strand_id
1 'polypeptide(L)'
;MKFNYYNTSSSLLLLVLCLGPFLSTGIFFLLVASGIVKFVAVLLFLLFFVFLYKVLFMKVTIDEKGVSYKSLLREKFLPWSEVKDVLIVVRERRSIPDYYKLEEWIQSGRSGKSYFLLFRSTSEFPANPMFMFSAPIDEDYISVQSRKEIIEKINQYYYRS
;
A
#
# COMPACT_ATOMS: atom_id res chain seq x y z
N MET A 1 -3.48 18.15 -9.00
CA MET A 1 -3.29 18.12 -7.51
C MET A 1 -2.94 16.68 -7.11
N LYS A 2 -1.72 16.47 -6.60
CA LYS A 2 -1.06 15.17 -6.42
C LYS A 2 -1.49 14.47 -5.12
N PHE A 3 -1.98 13.23 -5.18
CA PHE A 3 -2.19 12.40 -3.99
C PHE A 3 -0.93 11.58 -3.69
N ASN A 4 -0.53 11.52 -2.42
CA ASN A 4 0.55 10.66 -1.94
C ASN A 4 0.03 9.77 -0.81
N TYR A 5 0.10 8.46 -1.01
CA TYR A 5 -0.38 7.47 -0.03
C TYR A 5 0.37 7.57 1.31
N TYR A 6 1.69 7.76 1.23
CA TYR A 6 2.53 8.02 2.40
C TYR A 6 2.68 9.54 2.56
N ASN A 7 1.56 10.22 2.83
CA ASN A 7 1.59 11.64 3.17
C ASN A 7 2.27 11.86 4.54
N THR A 8 2.72 13.09 4.79
CA THR A 8 3.46 13.45 6.00
C THR A 8 2.71 13.10 7.28
N SER A 9 1.37 13.24 7.28
CA SER A 9 0.52 12.92 8.43
C SER A 9 0.48 11.41 8.73
N SER A 10 0.25 10.56 7.72
CA SER A 10 0.27 9.09 7.89
C SER A 10 1.67 8.60 8.31
N SER A 11 2.71 9.24 7.77
CA SER A 11 4.11 8.94 8.11
C SER A 11 4.43 9.29 9.56
N LEU A 12 3.95 10.44 10.05
CA LEU A 12 4.10 10.87 11.43
C LEU A 12 3.35 9.96 12.41
N LEU A 13 2.12 9.55 12.07
CA LEU A 13 1.35 8.60 12.86
C LEU A 13 2.06 7.24 12.97
N LEU A 14 2.60 6.71 11.87
CA LEU A 14 3.40 5.48 11.88
C LEU A 14 4.68 5.63 12.72
N LEU A 15 5.33 6.79 12.66
CA LEU A 15 6.50 7.10 13.49
C LEU A 15 6.16 7.07 14.98
N VAL A 16 5.07 7.72 15.39
CA VAL A 16 4.71 7.83 16.81
C VAL A 16 4.09 6.55 17.35
N LEU A 17 3.19 5.90 16.61
CA LEU A 17 2.41 4.76 17.10
C LEU A 17 3.11 3.41 16.92
N CYS A 18 4.03 3.28 15.96
CA CYS A 18 4.72 2.01 15.71
C CYS A 18 6.22 2.13 15.99
N LEU A 19 6.91 3.08 15.35
CA LEU A 19 8.37 3.15 15.45
C LEU A 19 8.86 3.56 16.83
N GLY A 20 8.21 4.54 17.47
CA GLY A 20 8.52 4.95 18.84
C GLY A 20 8.44 3.77 19.84
N PRO A 21 7.30 3.06 19.94
CA PRO A 21 7.15 1.91 20.81
C PRO A 21 8.11 0.75 20.52
N PHE A 22 8.36 0.43 19.25
CA PHE A 22 9.33 -0.62 18.90
C PHE A 22 10.75 -0.25 19.32
N LEU A 23 11.14 1.01 19.10
CA LEU A 23 12.46 1.50 19.50
C LEU A 23 12.60 1.53 21.02
N SER A 24 11.64 2.12 21.74
CA SER A 24 11.70 2.26 23.20
C SER A 24 11.65 0.90 23.90
N THR A 25 10.75 0.02 23.48
CA THR A 25 10.62 -1.34 24.04
C THR A 25 11.84 -2.20 23.71
N GLY A 26 12.37 -2.08 22.48
CA GLY A 26 13.61 -2.73 22.09
C GLY A 26 14.80 -2.32 22.95
N ILE A 27 14.98 -1.02 23.17
CA ILE A 27 16.04 -0.49 24.05
C ILE A 27 15.83 -0.99 25.49
N PHE A 28 14.61 -0.90 26.02
CA PHE A 28 14.29 -1.35 27.37
C PHE A 28 14.61 -2.84 27.57
N PHE A 29 14.25 -3.71 26.63
CA PHE A 29 14.54 -5.14 26.70
C PHE A 29 16.03 -5.45 26.60
N LEU A 30 16.81 -4.69 25.83
CA LEU A 30 18.27 -4.86 25.80
C LEU A 30 18.92 -4.50 27.14
N LEU A 31 18.42 -3.47 27.82
CA LEU A 31 18.98 -2.95 29.08
C LEU A 31 18.62 -3.81 30.28
N VAL A 32 17.37 -4.27 30.38
CA VAL A 32 16.82 -4.87 31.61
C VAL A 32 16.74 -6.40 31.55
N ALA A 33 16.63 -6.97 30.36
CA ALA A 33 16.25 -8.38 30.24
C ALA A 33 17.42 -9.32 29.95
N SER A 34 17.25 -10.60 30.27
CA SER A 34 18.23 -11.67 30.03
C SER A 34 17.63 -12.79 29.18
N GLY A 35 18.50 -13.59 28.55
CA GLY A 35 18.07 -14.74 27.75
C GLY A 35 17.16 -14.37 26.58
N ILE A 36 16.02 -15.05 26.47
CA ILE A 36 15.10 -14.99 25.32
C ILE A 36 14.54 -13.59 25.06
N VAL A 37 14.44 -12.73 26.08
CA VAL A 37 13.89 -11.38 25.92
C VAL A 37 14.85 -10.46 25.16
N LYS A 38 16.18 -10.69 25.26
CA LYS A 38 17.15 -9.98 24.39
C LYS A 38 16.98 -10.36 22.93
N PHE A 39 16.65 -11.61 22.64
CA PHE A 39 16.35 -12.04 21.27
C PHE A 39 15.07 -11.36 20.75
N VAL A 40 14.04 -11.24 21.58
CA VAL A 40 12.83 -10.46 21.24
C VAL A 40 13.17 -8.99 20.94
N ALA A 41 14.09 -8.38 21.68
CA ALA A 41 14.55 -7.02 21.39
C ALA A 41 15.15 -6.90 19.98
N VAL A 42 16.00 -7.86 19.57
CA VAL A 42 16.57 -7.89 18.21
C VAL A 42 15.47 -7.95 17.15
N LEU A 43 14.43 -8.76 17.36
CA LEU A 43 13.27 -8.81 16.47
C LEU A 43 12.50 -7.49 16.42
N LEU A 44 12.34 -6.80 17.55
CA LEU A 44 11.72 -5.47 17.60
C LEU A 44 12.52 -4.42 16.81
N PHE A 45 13.85 -4.44 16.92
CA PHE A 45 14.71 -3.58 16.09
C PHE A 45 14.60 -3.92 14.60
N LEU A 46 14.54 -5.20 14.25
CA LEU A 46 14.34 -5.62 12.87
C LEU A 46 13.01 -5.09 12.32
N LEU A 47 11.92 -5.22 13.09
CA LEU A 47 10.63 -4.63 12.72
C LEU A 47 10.72 -3.11 12.60
N PHE A 48 11.38 -2.44 13.56
CA PHE A 48 11.62 -1.00 13.51
C PHE A 48 12.27 -0.58 12.17
N PHE A 49 13.36 -1.24 11.76
CA PHE A 49 14.02 -0.92 10.50
C PHE A 49 13.13 -1.16 9.28
N VAL A 50 12.35 -2.24 9.27
CA VAL A 50 11.39 -2.52 8.18
C VAL A 50 10.34 -1.41 8.07
N PHE A 51 9.75 -0.97 9.19
CA PHE A 51 8.76 0.10 9.17
C PHE A 51 9.38 1.47 8.86
N LEU A 52 10.60 1.74 9.35
CA LEU A 52 11.34 2.96 9.08
C LEU A 52 11.61 3.10 7.58
N TYR A 53 12.07 2.00 6.95
CA TYR A 53 12.27 1.96 5.50
C TYR A 53 10.99 2.32 4.74
N LYS A 54 9.86 1.72 5.13
CA LYS A 54 8.56 1.98 4.47
C LYS A 54 8.17 3.45 4.56
N VAL A 55 8.33 4.07 5.73
CA VAL A 55 7.96 5.48 5.95
C VAL A 55 8.84 6.43 5.16
N LEU A 56 10.15 6.17 5.08
CA LEU A 56 11.10 7.10 4.46
C LEU A 56 11.18 6.95 2.95
N PHE A 57 11.11 5.72 2.44
CA PHE A 57 11.50 5.45 1.06
C PHE A 57 10.36 5.02 0.15
N MET A 58 9.29 4.41 0.68
CA MET A 58 8.16 3.99 -0.16
C MET A 58 7.19 5.13 -0.38
N LYS A 59 6.85 5.37 -1.65
CA LYS A 59 5.92 6.42 -2.06
C LYS A 59 5.04 5.91 -3.19
N VAL A 60 3.73 6.04 -3.02
CA VAL A 60 2.75 5.84 -4.10
C VAL A 60 2.10 7.18 -4.38
N THR A 61 2.15 7.58 -5.64
CA THR A 61 1.64 8.85 -6.12
C THR A 61 0.57 8.61 -7.18
N ILE A 62 -0.53 9.35 -7.09
CA ILE A 62 -1.59 9.38 -8.10
C ILE A 62 -1.81 10.84 -8.50
N ASP A 63 -1.64 11.14 -9.78
CA ASP A 63 -1.81 12.47 -10.35
C ASP A 63 -2.44 12.40 -11.74
N GLU A 64 -2.49 13.54 -12.44
CA GLU A 64 -3.08 13.65 -13.78
C GLU A 64 -2.33 12.87 -14.87
N LYS A 65 -1.07 12.44 -14.64
CA LYS A 65 -0.30 11.68 -15.62
C LYS A 65 -0.51 10.18 -15.44
N GLY A 66 -0.72 9.72 -14.21
CA GLY A 66 -0.91 8.30 -13.93
C GLY A 66 -0.68 7.93 -12.47
N VAL A 67 -0.30 6.67 -12.27
CA VAL A 67 0.05 6.09 -10.96
C VAL A 67 1.53 5.75 -10.94
N SER A 68 2.26 6.29 -9.97
CA SER A 68 3.68 5.94 -9.74
C SER A 68 3.90 5.31 -8.38
N TYR A 69 4.82 4.36 -8.36
CA TYR A 69 5.43 3.80 -7.17
C TYR A 69 6.93 4.11 -7.19
N LYS A 70 7.47 4.56 -6.07
CA LYS A 70 8.90 4.77 -5.87
C LYS A 70 9.34 4.19 -4.54
N SER A 71 10.48 3.52 -4.55
CA SER A 71 11.23 3.03 -3.39
C SER A 71 12.72 3.14 -3.68
N LEU A 72 13.59 2.77 -2.73
CA LEU A 72 15.03 2.71 -2.99
C LEU A 72 15.40 1.67 -4.05
N LEU A 73 14.66 0.56 -4.13
CA LEU A 73 15.02 -0.58 -4.96
C LEU A 73 14.24 -0.66 -6.28
N ARG A 74 13.08 0.00 -6.35
CA ARG A 74 12.17 -0.11 -7.49
C ARG A 74 11.42 1.19 -7.70
N GLU A 75 11.38 1.61 -8.95
CA GLU A 75 10.53 2.68 -9.45
C GLU A 75 9.64 2.11 -10.55
N LYS A 76 8.38 2.51 -10.57
CA LYS A 76 7.41 2.10 -11.58
C LYS A 76 6.41 3.22 -11.81
N PHE A 77 6.07 3.45 -13.07
CA PHE A 77 5.03 4.39 -13.45
C PHE A 77 4.10 3.73 -14.45
N LEU A 78 2.79 3.91 -14.25
CA LEU A 78 1.73 3.50 -15.17
C LEU A 78 0.96 4.76 -15.58
N PRO A 79 1.14 5.26 -16.81
CA PRO A 79 0.35 6.38 -17.31
C PRO A 79 -1.11 5.96 -17.51
N TRP A 80 -2.05 6.91 -17.36
CA TRP A 80 -3.48 6.60 -17.51
C TRP A 80 -3.84 6.01 -18.87
N SER A 81 -3.12 6.40 -19.93
CA SER A 81 -3.29 5.87 -21.29
C SER A 81 -2.97 4.38 -21.41
N GLU A 82 -2.15 3.83 -20.50
CA GLU A 82 -1.81 2.40 -20.47
C GLU A 82 -2.66 1.63 -19.46
N VAL A 83 -3.29 2.31 -18.50
CA VAL A 83 -4.20 1.68 -17.54
C VAL A 83 -5.47 1.25 -18.28
N LYS A 84 -5.69 -0.06 -18.37
CA LYS A 84 -6.89 -0.63 -19.02
C LYS A 84 -8.11 -0.61 -18.11
N ASP A 85 -7.90 -0.92 -16.84
CA ASP A 85 -8.94 -0.89 -15.81
C ASP A 85 -8.32 -0.65 -14.42
N VAL A 86 -9.16 -0.18 -13.50
CA VAL A 86 -8.88 -0.21 -12.07
C VAL A 86 -9.82 -1.20 -11.39
N LEU A 87 -9.24 -2.23 -10.77
CA LEU A 87 -10.00 -3.28 -10.11
C LEU A 87 -9.97 -3.13 -8.59
N ILE A 88 -11.09 -3.36 -7.93
CA ILE A 88 -11.15 -3.63 -6.50
C ILE A 88 -10.88 -5.11 -6.27
N VAL A 89 -9.90 -5.38 -5.43
CA VAL A 89 -9.56 -6.72 -4.95
C VAL A 89 -10.29 -6.97 -3.63
N VAL A 90 -11.25 -7.88 -3.67
CA VAL A 90 -11.98 -8.36 -2.49
C VAL A 90 -11.36 -9.68 -2.06
N ARG A 91 -10.71 -9.67 -0.89
CA ARG A 91 -10.33 -10.90 -0.20
C ARG A 91 -11.52 -11.40 0.60
N GLU A 92 -12.38 -12.18 -0.03
CA GLU A 92 -13.21 -13.09 0.74
C GLU A 92 -12.32 -14.18 1.34
N ARG A 93 -12.76 -14.89 2.38
CA ARG A 93 -11.97 -15.90 3.12
C ARG A 93 -11.47 -17.09 2.26
N ARG A 94 -11.66 -17.05 0.94
CA ARG A 94 -11.25 -18.07 -0.03
C ARG A 94 -9.87 -17.72 -0.58
N SER A 95 -9.09 -18.74 -0.92
CA SER A 95 -7.69 -18.66 -1.37
C SER A 95 -7.46 -17.86 -2.65
N ILE A 96 -8.53 -17.50 -3.37
CA ILE A 96 -8.49 -16.75 -4.63
C ILE A 96 -9.22 -15.42 -4.41
N PRO A 97 -8.58 -14.26 -4.65
CA PRO A 97 -9.24 -12.98 -4.53
C PRO A 97 -10.25 -12.76 -5.67
N ASP A 98 -11.35 -12.10 -5.35
CA ASP A 98 -12.32 -11.66 -6.33
C ASP A 98 -11.96 -10.26 -6.83
N TYR A 99 -12.10 -10.03 -8.13
CA TYR A 99 -11.82 -8.76 -8.78
C TYR A 99 -13.11 -8.17 -9.33
N TYR A 100 -13.38 -6.92 -8.97
CA TYR A 100 -14.52 -6.15 -9.49
C TYR A 100 -14.01 -4.86 -10.10
N LYS A 101 -14.67 -4.36 -11.15
CA LYS A 101 -14.35 -3.02 -11.64
C LYS A 101 -14.68 -2.00 -10.56
N LEU A 102 -13.79 -1.03 -10.36
CA LEU A 102 -13.92 -0.03 -9.31
C LEU A 102 -15.24 0.75 -9.43
N GLU A 103 -15.60 1.16 -10.65
CA GLU A 103 -16.84 1.89 -10.93
C GLU A 103 -18.10 1.12 -10.51
N GLU A 104 -18.24 -0.13 -10.98
CA GLU A 104 -19.37 -1.01 -10.64
C GLU A 104 -19.48 -1.23 -9.13
N TRP A 105 -18.32 -1.42 -8.48
CA TRP A 105 -18.27 -1.63 -7.04
C TRP A 105 -18.71 -0.40 -6.25
N ILE A 106 -18.31 0.80 -6.65
CA ILE A 106 -18.74 2.06 -6.02
C ILE A 106 -20.25 2.25 -6.21
N GLN A 107 -20.77 2.03 -7.42
CA GLN A 107 -22.19 2.13 -7.72
C GLN A 107 -23.04 1.17 -6.88
N SER A 108 -22.51 0.00 -6.51
CA SER A 108 -23.18 -0.97 -5.64
C SER A 108 -23.30 -0.56 -4.17
N GLY A 109 -22.80 0.62 -3.78
CA GLY A 109 -22.88 1.14 -2.41
C GLY A 109 -21.94 0.47 -1.39
N ARG A 110 -21.04 -0.42 -1.84
CA ARG A 110 -20.14 -1.21 -0.99
C ARG A 110 -18.87 -0.43 -0.59
N SER A 111 -19.03 0.78 -0.07
CA SER A 111 -17.93 1.62 0.44
C SER A 111 -17.75 1.40 1.95
N GLY A 112 -16.74 0.63 2.37
CA GLY A 112 -16.53 0.44 3.82
C GLY A 112 -15.49 -0.57 4.27
N LYS A 113 -15.00 -1.49 3.43
CA LYS A 113 -13.90 -2.40 3.83
C LYS A 113 -12.55 -1.91 3.30
N SER A 114 -11.48 -2.34 3.96
CA SER A 114 -10.10 -2.11 3.54
C SER A 114 -9.75 -3.00 2.34
N TYR A 115 -10.17 -2.57 1.14
CA TYR A 115 -9.84 -3.26 -0.11
C TYR A 115 -8.49 -2.82 -0.66
N PHE A 116 -7.94 -3.58 -1.60
CA PHE A 116 -6.86 -3.12 -2.47
C PHE A 116 -7.43 -2.71 -3.82
N LEU A 117 -6.89 -1.63 -4.38
CA LEU A 117 -7.06 -1.24 -5.77
C LEU A 117 -5.91 -1.82 -6.58
N LEU A 118 -6.21 -2.34 -7.75
CA LEU A 118 -5.24 -2.88 -8.70
C LEU A 118 -5.33 -2.07 -9.99
N PHE A 119 -4.28 -1.31 -10.27
CA PHE A 119 -4.07 -0.65 -11.56
C PHE A 119 -3.37 -1.64 -12.48
N ARG A 120 -3.98 -1.94 -13.64
CA ARG A 120 -3.45 -2.93 -14.60
C ARG A 120 -3.30 -2.35 -16.01
N SER A 121 -2.18 -2.68 -16.67
CA SER A 121 -1.94 -2.43 -18.10
C SER A 121 -2.33 -3.60 -19.01
N THR A 122 -2.60 -4.77 -18.42
CA THR A 122 -3.02 -5.99 -19.14
C THR A 122 -4.46 -6.39 -18.80
N SER A 123 -5.07 -7.20 -19.67
CA SER A 123 -6.39 -7.81 -19.44
C SER A 123 -6.33 -9.04 -18.54
N GLU A 124 -5.14 -9.61 -18.36
CA GLU A 124 -4.92 -10.78 -17.51
C GLU A 124 -4.98 -10.42 -16.02
N PHE A 125 -5.04 -11.45 -15.17
CA PHE A 125 -4.93 -11.31 -13.73
C PHE A 125 -3.50 -11.61 -13.28
N PRO A 126 -3.02 -10.98 -12.19
CA PRO A 126 -1.67 -11.23 -11.70
C PRO A 126 -1.51 -12.69 -11.26
N ALA A 127 -0.42 -13.32 -11.68
CA ALA A 127 -0.10 -14.70 -11.32
C ALA A 127 0.01 -14.90 -9.80
N ASN A 128 0.44 -13.86 -9.07
CA ASN A 128 0.48 -13.85 -7.62
C ASN A 128 -0.62 -12.94 -7.03
N PRO A 129 -1.70 -13.52 -6.46
CA PRO A 129 -2.81 -12.78 -5.87
C PRO A 129 -2.52 -12.24 -4.45
N MET A 130 -1.27 -12.19 -4.00
CA MET A 130 -0.93 -11.72 -2.65
C MET A 130 -0.80 -10.19 -2.55
N PHE A 131 -1.95 -9.50 -2.52
CA PHE A 131 -2.07 -8.09 -2.17
C PHE A 131 -1.91 -7.85 -0.65
N MET A 132 -0.67 -7.72 -0.19
CA MET A 132 -0.39 -7.41 1.23
C MET A 132 -0.07 -5.94 1.47
N PHE A 133 0.46 -5.24 0.48
CA PHE A 133 0.92 -3.86 0.60
C PHE A 133 0.62 -3.06 -0.68
N SER A 134 0.69 -1.73 -0.56
CA SER A 134 0.71 -0.84 -1.71
C SER A 134 2.09 -0.95 -2.40
N ALA A 135 2.19 -1.68 -3.51
CA ALA A 135 3.45 -1.97 -4.19
C ALA A 135 3.23 -2.43 -5.65
N PRO A 136 4.26 -2.42 -6.49
CA PRO A 136 4.23 -3.13 -7.77
C PRO A 136 4.17 -4.63 -7.51
N ILE A 137 3.25 -5.33 -8.17
CA ILE A 137 3.17 -6.80 -8.10
C ILE A 137 4.03 -7.42 -9.18
N ASP A 138 3.88 -6.92 -10.41
CA ASP A 138 4.62 -7.36 -11.58
C ASP A 138 4.93 -6.18 -12.50
N GLU A 139 5.34 -6.43 -13.75
CA GLU A 139 5.51 -5.43 -14.80
C GLU A 139 4.21 -4.72 -15.17
N ASP A 140 3.06 -5.38 -15.04
CA ASP A 140 1.78 -4.81 -15.48
C ASP A 140 0.90 -4.21 -14.38
N TYR A 141 1.28 -4.38 -13.11
CA TYR A 141 0.38 -4.08 -12.00
C TYR A 141 0.99 -3.15 -10.95
N ILE A 142 0.19 -2.23 -10.41
CA ILE A 142 0.44 -1.54 -9.13
C ILE A 142 -0.76 -1.78 -8.22
N SER A 143 -0.53 -2.32 -7.03
CA SER A 143 -1.56 -2.39 -5.98
C SER A 143 -1.46 -1.20 -5.04
N VAL A 144 -2.60 -0.68 -4.62
CA VAL A 144 -2.70 0.41 -3.65
C VAL A 144 -3.85 0.13 -2.70
N GLN A 145 -3.61 0.21 -1.39
CA GLN A 145 -4.68 0.09 -0.42
C GLN A 145 -5.71 1.21 -0.62
N SER A 146 -6.98 0.83 -0.70
CA SER A 146 -8.08 1.75 -1.02
C SER A 146 -8.26 2.79 0.09
N ARG A 147 -8.36 4.06 -0.33
CA ARG A 147 -8.76 5.20 0.51
C ARG A 147 -9.72 6.08 -0.28
N LYS A 148 -10.58 6.81 0.42
CA LYS A 148 -11.59 7.67 -0.19
C LYS A 148 -10.95 8.67 -1.15
N GLU A 149 -9.85 9.30 -0.74
CA GLU A 149 -9.14 10.31 -1.52
C GLU A 149 -8.54 9.72 -2.81
N ILE A 150 -8.12 8.44 -2.78
CA ILE A 150 -7.61 7.76 -3.98
C ILE A 150 -8.74 7.58 -4.99
N ILE A 151 -9.90 7.12 -4.52
CA ILE A 151 -11.08 6.91 -5.37
C ILE A 151 -11.50 8.24 -6.01
N GLU A 152 -11.52 9.33 -5.24
CA GLU A 152 -11.81 10.67 -5.76
C GLU A 152 -10.85 11.08 -6.88
N LYS A 153 -9.54 10.79 -6.73
CA LYS A 153 -8.54 11.07 -7.77
C LYS A 153 -8.69 10.22 -9.01
N ILE A 154 -9.01 8.93 -8.88
CA ILE A 154 -9.26 8.05 -10.03
C ILE A 154 -10.48 8.55 -10.80
N ASN A 155 -11.57 8.88 -10.09
CA ASN A 155 -12.76 9.44 -10.73
C ASN A 155 -12.46 10.76 -11.46
N GLN A 156 -11.56 11.58 -10.92
CA GLN A 156 -11.16 12.84 -11.54
C GLN A 156 -10.28 12.65 -12.79
N TYR A 157 -9.33 11.71 -12.75
CA TYR A 157 -8.25 11.61 -13.76
C TYR A 157 -8.37 10.46 -14.75
N TYR A 158 -9.24 9.48 -14.49
CA TYR A 158 -9.37 8.29 -15.33
C TYR A 158 -10.79 8.12 -15.91
N TYR A 159 -11.83 8.29 -15.08
CA TYR A 159 -13.21 8.11 -15.54
C TYR A 159 -13.84 9.38 -16.13
N ARG A 160 -13.29 10.56 -15.83
CA ARG A 160 -13.79 11.86 -16.32
C ARG A 160 -12.86 12.58 -17.30
N SER A 161 -11.74 11.94 -17.64
CA SER A 161 -10.79 12.33 -18.69
C SER A 161 -11.21 11.75 -20.03
#